data_AF-A0A969I9L2-F1
#
_entry.id   AF-A0A969I9L2-F1
#
_cell.length_a   1.000
_cell.length_b   1.000
_cell.length_c   1.000
_cell.angle_alpha   90.00
_cell.angle_beta   90.00
_cell.angle_gamma   90.00
#
_symmetry.space_group_name_H-M   'P 1'
#
loop_
_entity.id
_entity.type
_entity.pdbx_description
1 polymer ?
#
loop_
_entity_poly.entity_id
_entity_poly.type
_entity_poly.pdbx_seq_one_letter_code
_entity_poly.pdbx_strand_id
1 'polypeptide(L)'
;MSESHAGLPSGHFTIHAQERVIFGQPAAAAVLAEVKRLGASRVFVTSTRSLAKLEHGPLQRVERALGSAHVGTYTAISSHSPREDAVTGANQARAAKADLLVAIGGGSVIDATKAMQLCLWMGLDKTEVMEPYRAGLKTGSEPVRVPADPIRMVAISTTLSASEFTPAAGVTDSSTNTKQTFIHRLIVPRSVILDPESTLDRRTGCFSARASARWITQWKATAPAVPIRRPSLCRCRA
;
A
#
# COMPACT_ATOMS: atom_id res chain seq x y z
N MET A 1 5.58 45.30 -2.67
CA MET A 1 4.42 44.50 -3.10
C MET A 1 3.48 45.44 -3.83
N SER A 2 3.02 45.09 -5.03
CA SER A 2 2.09 45.95 -5.79
C SER A 2 0.73 46.03 -5.09
N GLU A 3 0.02 47.15 -5.22
CA GLU A 3 -1.33 47.35 -4.66
C GLU A 3 -2.32 46.24 -5.08
N SER A 4 -2.08 45.60 -6.23
CA SER A 4 -2.89 44.49 -6.75
C SER A 4 -2.88 43.20 -5.93
N HIS A 5 -2.00 43.07 -4.93
CA HIS A 5 -1.95 41.90 -4.04
C HIS A 5 -2.38 42.23 -2.60
N ALA A 6 -2.78 43.47 -2.32
CA ALA A 6 -3.26 43.87 -1.00
C ALA A 6 -4.56 43.13 -0.66
N GLY A 7 -4.60 42.46 0.50
CA GLY A 7 -5.78 41.74 0.99
C GLY A 7 -5.97 40.32 0.47
N LEU A 8 -5.12 39.84 -0.46
CA LEU A 8 -5.16 38.44 -0.89
C LEU A 8 -4.42 37.53 0.10
N PRO A 9 -5.02 36.41 0.55
CA PRO A 9 -4.30 35.41 1.33
C PRO A 9 -3.23 34.77 0.43
N SER A 10 -1.98 34.85 0.88
CA SER A 10 -0.86 34.17 0.23
C SER A 10 -0.58 32.83 0.92
N GLY A 11 -0.13 31.84 0.14
CA GLY A 11 0.16 30.52 0.65
C GLY A 11 0.75 29.62 -0.43
N HIS A 12 1.23 28.46 -0.03
CA HIS A 12 1.69 27.43 -0.94
C HIS A 12 1.12 26.08 -0.49
N PHE A 13 0.70 25.25 -1.46
CA PHE A 13 0.26 23.89 -1.20
C PHE A 13 1.26 22.91 -1.80
N THR A 14 1.80 22.01 -0.96
CA THR A 14 2.75 21.00 -1.41
C THR A 14 2.05 19.67 -1.63
N ILE A 15 1.92 19.26 -2.89
CA ILE A 15 1.36 17.95 -3.27
C ILE A 15 2.27 16.83 -2.75
N HIS A 16 1.68 15.75 -2.23
CA HIS A 16 2.41 14.58 -1.74
C HIS A 16 3.25 13.89 -2.83
N ALA A 17 4.25 13.12 -2.44
CA ALA A 17 5.21 12.51 -3.38
C ALA A 17 4.69 11.19 -3.98
N GLN A 18 3.44 11.20 -4.45
CA GLN A 18 2.86 10.14 -5.26
C GLN A 18 3.07 10.52 -6.73
N GLU A 19 3.65 9.61 -7.51
CA GLU A 19 4.05 9.90 -8.88
C GLU A 19 3.01 9.41 -9.89
N ARG A 20 2.42 8.24 -9.67
CA ARG A 20 1.59 7.56 -10.67
C ARG A 20 0.41 6.80 -10.06
N VAL A 21 -0.68 6.76 -10.82
CA VAL A 21 -1.77 5.79 -10.67
C VAL A 21 -1.83 4.96 -11.94
N ILE A 22 -1.76 3.66 -11.78
CA ILE A 22 -1.67 2.67 -12.86
C ILE A 22 -2.94 1.84 -12.79
N PHE A 23 -3.64 1.74 -13.90
CA PHE A 23 -4.90 1.02 -13.99
C PHE A 23 -5.02 0.35 -15.36
N GLY A 24 -5.92 -0.62 -15.46
CA GLY A 24 -6.24 -1.27 -16.72
C GLY A 24 -5.23 -2.29 -17.25
N GLN A 25 -4.33 -2.74 -16.38
CA GLN A 25 -3.41 -3.82 -16.69
C GLN A 25 -3.23 -4.73 -15.46
N PRO A 26 -2.86 -6.01 -15.64
CA PRO A 26 -2.67 -6.94 -14.53
C PRO A 26 -1.63 -6.44 -13.53
N ALA A 27 -1.89 -6.60 -12.22
CA ALA A 27 -1.03 -6.07 -11.16
C ALA A 27 0.43 -6.55 -11.28
N ALA A 28 0.64 -7.81 -11.65
CA ALA A 28 1.98 -8.38 -11.82
C ALA A 28 2.80 -7.67 -12.92
N ALA A 29 2.17 -7.37 -14.07
CA ALA A 29 2.84 -6.66 -15.15
C ALA A 29 3.14 -5.21 -14.77
N ALA A 30 2.20 -4.55 -14.08
CA ALA A 30 2.39 -3.19 -13.56
C ALA A 30 3.53 -3.10 -12.55
N VAL A 31 3.62 -4.06 -11.61
CA VAL A 31 4.71 -4.12 -10.62
C VAL A 31 6.05 -4.27 -11.31
N LEU A 32 6.19 -5.18 -12.29
CA LEU A 32 7.45 -5.36 -13.02
C LEU A 32 7.90 -4.09 -13.75
N ALA A 33 6.96 -3.39 -14.38
CA ALA A 33 7.25 -2.12 -15.03
C ALA A 33 7.75 -1.06 -14.02
N GLU A 34 7.12 -0.99 -12.84
CA GLU A 34 7.52 -0.06 -11.78
C GLU A 34 8.86 -0.43 -11.14
N VAL A 35 9.13 -1.72 -10.89
CA VAL A 35 10.43 -2.20 -10.39
C VAL A 35 11.55 -1.77 -11.33
N LYS A 36 11.37 -1.97 -12.64
CA LYS A 36 12.32 -1.54 -13.66
C LYS A 36 12.47 -0.01 -13.70
N ARG A 37 11.36 0.73 -13.67
CA ARG A 37 11.35 2.21 -13.71
C ARG A 37 12.08 2.81 -12.51
N LEU A 38 11.91 2.21 -11.34
CA LEU A 38 12.50 2.65 -10.08
C LEU A 38 13.94 2.15 -9.88
N GLY A 39 14.47 1.33 -10.78
CA GLY A 39 15.81 0.74 -10.64
C GLY A 39 15.93 -0.22 -9.46
N ALA A 40 14.81 -0.77 -8.98
CA ALA A 40 14.77 -1.65 -7.83
C ALA A 40 15.20 -3.08 -8.20
N SER A 41 15.88 -3.76 -7.28
CA SER A 41 16.45 -5.09 -7.46
C SER A 41 16.10 -6.05 -6.32
N ARG A 42 15.63 -5.52 -5.18
CA ARG A 42 15.37 -6.27 -3.94
C ARG A 42 13.99 -5.88 -3.40
N VAL A 43 12.98 -6.48 -3.98
CA VAL A 43 11.56 -6.21 -3.70
C VAL A 43 11.06 -7.06 -2.54
N PHE A 44 10.57 -6.40 -1.50
CA PHE A 44 9.95 -7.06 -0.35
C PHE A 44 8.44 -6.82 -0.35
N VAL A 45 7.67 -7.90 -0.31
CA VAL A 45 6.21 -7.86 -0.46
C VAL A 45 5.53 -7.89 0.91
N THR A 46 4.47 -7.10 1.08
CA THR A 46 3.66 -7.10 2.31
C THR A 46 2.22 -7.43 1.99
N SER A 47 1.59 -8.26 2.83
CA SER A 47 0.20 -8.69 2.62
C SER A 47 -0.43 -9.21 3.91
N THR A 48 -1.61 -9.84 3.79
CA THR A 48 -2.30 -10.52 4.89
C THR A 48 -2.24 -12.04 4.74
N ARG A 49 -2.43 -12.76 5.85
CA ARG A 49 -2.48 -14.23 5.85
C ARG A 49 -3.63 -14.76 5.01
N SER A 50 -4.71 -13.99 4.85
CA SER A 50 -5.85 -14.38 4.02
C SER A 50 -5.49 -14.39 2.53
N LEU A 51 -4.74 -13.40 2.05
CA LEU A 51 -4.27 -13.36 0.66
C LEU A 51 -3.17 -14.40 0.40
N ALA A 52 -2.36 -14.69 1.42
CA ALA A 52 -1.34 -15.74 1.37
C ALA A 52 -1.91 -17.15 1.17
N LYS A 53 -3.15 -17.41 1.62
CA LYS A 53 -3.81 -18.73 1.50
C LYS A 53 -4.42 -19.00 0.12
N LEU A 54 -4.42 -18.03 -0.78
CA LEU A 54 -4.97 -18.18 -2.11
C LEU A 54 -3.98 -18.93 -3.00
N GLU A 55 -4.47 -19.80 -3.88
CA GLU A 55 -3.59 -20.54 -4.81
C GLU A 55 -3.15 -19.67 -6.00
N HIS A 56 -4.05 -18.81 -6.48
CA HIS A 56 -3.86 -17.99 -7.68
C HIS A 56 -4.22 -16.53 -7.44
N GLY A 57 -4.01 -16.03 -6.23
CA GLY A 57 -4.32 -14.66 -5.82
C GLY A 57 -3.36 -13.61 -6.37
N PRO A 58 -3.65 -12.32 -6.14
CA PRO A 58 -2.79 -11.22 -6.58
C PRO A 58 -1.38 -11.28 -5.99
N LEU A 59 -1.25 -11.76 -4.75
CA LEU A 59 0.05 -11.95 -4.09
C LEU A 59 0.92 -12.95 -4.85
N GLN A 60 0.41 -14.15 -5.10
CA GLN A 60 1.15 -15.24 -5.74
C GLN A 60 1.55 -14.89 -7.18
N ARG A 61 0.69 -14.14 -7.89
CA ARG A 61 1.00 -13.64 -9.24
C ARG A 61 2.15 -12.64 -9.23
N VAL A 62 2.18 -11.72 -8.26
CA VAL A 62 3.25 -10.73 -8.14
C VAL A 62 4.56 -11.38 -7.71
N GLU A 63 4.56 -12.26 -6.71
CA GLU A 63 5.76 -12.98 -6.25
C GLU A 63 6.40 -13.76 -7.40
N ARG A 64 5.58 -14.51 -8.16
CA ARG A 64 6.06 -15.27 -9.33
C ARG A 64 6.64 -14.37 -10.41
N ALA A 65 5.99 -13.23 -10.67
CA ALA A 65 6.45 -12.29 -11.68
C ALA A 65 7.78 -11.64 -11.30
N LEU A 66 7.95 -11.27 -10.03
CA LEU A 66 9.18 -10.66 -9.50
C LEU A 66 10.41 -11.57 -9.63
N GLY A 67 10.24 -12.89 -9.56
CA GLY A 67 11.32 -13.85 -9.74
C GLY A 67 12.49 -13.60 -8.78
N SER A 68 13.71 -13.44 -9.30
CA SER A 68 14.91 -13.21 -8.49
C SER A 68 14.94 -11.86 -7.77
N ALA A 69 14.13 -10.88 -8.18
CA ALA A 69 14.01 -9.61 -7.48
C ALA A 69 13.21 -9.74 -6.17
N HIS A 70 12.46 -10.82 -5.97
CA HIS A 70 11.70 -11.07 -4.76
C HIS A 70 12.62 -11.54 -3.63
N VAL A 71 12.81 -10.70 -2.61
CA VAL A 71 13.74 -10.99 -1.50
C VAL A 71 13.03 -11.39 -0.20
N GLY A 72 11.70 -11.39 -0.18
CA GLY A 72 10.92 -11.82 0.97
C GLY A 72 9.47 -11.33 0.96
N THR A 73 8.63 -11.97 1.77
CA THR A 73 7.23 -11.59 1.95
C THR A 73 6.86 -11.59 3.43
N TYR A 74 6.24 -10.50 3.89
CA TYR A 74 5.60 -10.42 5.20
C TYR A 74 4.08 -10.44 5.07
N THR A 75 3.44 -11.56 5.45
CA THR A 75 1.99 -11.76 5.32
C THR A 75 1.24 -11.65 6.64
N ALA A 76 1.91 -11.31 7.75
CA ALA A 76 1.29 -11.31 9.08
C ALA A 76 0.66 -9.97 9.49
N ILE A 77 0.41 -9.05 8.54
CA ILE A 77 -0.29 -7.80 8.85
C ILE A 77 -1.75 -8.09 9.20
N SER A 78 -2.11 -7.74 10.43
CA SER A 78 -3.43 -7.95 11.02
C SER A 78 -4.37 -6.78 10.71
N SER A 79 -5.66 -6.99 10.97
CA SER A 79 -6.68 -5.94 10.85
C SER A 79 -6.31 -4.71 11.70
N HIS A 80 -6.59 -3.52 11.18
CA HIS A 80 -6.30 -2.22 11.80
C HIS A 80 -4.81 -1.87 11.97
N SER A 81 -3.90 -2.66 11.40
CA SER A 81 -2.47 -2.33 11.32
C SER A 81 -1.82 -2.12 12.69
N PRO A 82 -1.72 -3.14 13.56
CA PRO A 82 -0.91 -3.06 14.77
C PRO A 82 0.49 -2.54 14.46
N ARG A 83 1.01 -1.64 15.29
CA ARG A 83 2.37 -1.10 15.10
C ARG A 83 3.43 -2.18 15.19
N GLU A 84 3.18 -3.23 15.97
CA GLU A 84 4.01 -4.43 16.13
C GLU A 84 4.21 -5.14 14.78
N ASP A 85 3.14 -5.21 13.98
CA ASP A 85 3.20 -5.80 12.64
C ASP A 85 4.08 -4.97 11.70
N ALA A 86 3.97 -3.64 11.78
CA ALA A 86 4.79 -2.73 10.99
C ALA A 86 6.27 -2.82 11.37
N VAL A 87 6.60 -2.81 12.67
CA VAL A 87 7.99 -2.95 13.14
C VAL A 87 8.57 -4.31 12.76
N THR A 88 7.81 -5.39 12.96
CA THR A 88 8.24 -6.75 12.59
C THR A 88 8.50 -6.85 11.08
N GLY A 89 7.56 -6.36 10.26
CA GLY A 89 7.72 -6.31 8.81
C GLY A 89 8.93 -5.48 8.37
N ALA A 90 9.16 -4.32 9.01
CA ALA A 90 10.31 -3.46 8.72
C ALA A 90 11.63 -4.15 9.06
N ASN A 91 11.71 -4.85 10.19
CA ASN A 91 12.89 -5.61 10.59
C ASN A 91 13.20 -6.73 9.58
N GLN A 92 12.18 -7.43 9.08
CA GLN A 92 12.36 -8.46 8.04
C GLN A 92 12.80 -7.86 6.71
N ALA A 93 12.20 -6.75 6.28
CA ALA A 93 12.59 -6.04 5.06
C ALA A 93 14.04 -5.52 5.14
N ARG A 94 14.45 -5.02 6.32
CA ARG A 94 15.83 -4.59 6.60
C ARG A 94 16.81 -5.75 6.51
N ALA A 95 16.49 -6.88 7.14
CA ALA A 95 17.31 -8.10 7.08
C ALA A 95 17.43 -8.64 5.64
N ALA A 96 16.34 -8.55 4.87
CA ALA A 96 16.32 -8.87 3.45
C ALA A 96 16.98 -7.80 2.56
N LYS A 97 17.53 -6.72 3.14
CA LYS A 97 18.15 -5.59 2.42
C LYS A 97 17.26 -5.10 1.27
N ALA A 98 15.97 -4.95 1.51
CA ALA A 98 15.02 -4.51 0.50
C ALA A 98 15.37 -3.08 0.01
N ASP A 99 15.16 -2.82 -1.27
CA ASP A 99 15.27 -1.49 -1.90
C ASP A 99 13.90 -0.95 -2.39
N LEU A 100 12.88 -1.81 -2.39
CA LEU A 100 11.49 -1.46 -2.69
C LEU A 100 10.52 -2.31 -1.87
N LEU A 101 9.47 -1.67 -1.36
CA LEU A 101 8.33 -2.37 -0.76
C LEU A 101 7.17 -2.48 -1.76
N VAL A 102 6.47 -3.61 -1.79
CA VAL A 102 5.22 -3.77 -2.55
C VAL A 102 4.11 -4.21 -1.61
N ALA A 103 3.16 -3.30 -1.34
CA ALA A 103 2.01 -3.56 -0.49
C ALA A 103 0.85 -4.13 -1.30
N ILE A 104 0.39 -5.35 -0.98
CA ILE A 104 -0.74 -6.01 -1.65
C ILE A 104 -1.83 -6.27 -0.62
N GLY A 105 -2.89 -5.47 -0.66
CA GLY A 105 -4.00 -5.61 0.28
C GLY A 105 -4.88 -4.38 0.37
N GLY A 106 -5.67 -4.33 1.44
CA GLY A 106 -6.49 -3.16 1.73
C GLY A 106 -5.75 -2.09 2.54
N GLY A 107 -6.50 -1.09 3.01
CA GLY A 107 -5.95 0.02 3.79
C GLY A 107 -5.06 -0.40 4.96
N SER A 108 -5.39 -1.50 5.66
CA SER A 108 -4.55 -1.99 6.75
C SER A 108 -3.14 -2.41 6.31
N VAL A 109 -3.01 -3.06 5.15
CA VAL A 109 -1.71 -3.46 4.61
C VAL A 109 -0.92 -2.24 4.18
N ILE A 110 -1.60 -1.31 3.51
CA ILE A 110 -0.99 -0.08 3.00
C ILE A 110 -0.50 0.79 4.17
N ASP A 111 -1.32 1.00 5.20
CA ASP A 111 -0.93 1.80 6.38
C ASP A 111 0.18 1.14 7.21
N ALA A 112 0.15 -0.18 7.38
CA ALA A 112 1.26 -0.89 8.02
C ALA A 112 2.56 -0.74 7.21
N THR A 113 2.49 -0.81 5.88
CA THR A 113 3.66 -0.67 4.99
C THR A 113 4.17 0.78 4.94
N LYS A 114 3.29 1.76 5.09
CA LYS A 114 3.68 3.16 5.35
C LYS A 114 4.51 3.25 6.64
N ALA A 115 3.99 2.71 7.74
CA ALA A 115 4.73 2.69 9.00
C ALA A 115 6.06 1.92 8.90
N MET A 116 6.12 0.85 8.10
CA MET A 116 7.38 0.15 7.78
C MET A 116 8.40 1.07 7.11
N GLN A 117 7.99 1.88 6.12
CA GLN A 117 8.90 2.85 5.48
C GLN A 117 9.50 3.81 6.52
N LEU A 118 8.68 4.34 7.43
CA LEU A 118 9.15 5.22 8.51
C LEU A 118 10.17 4.51 9.41
N CYS A 119 9.90 3.25 9.79
CA CYS A 119 10.84 2.45 10.59
C CYS A 119 12.17 2.18 9.86
N LEU A 120 12.12 1.99 8.54
CA LEU A 120 13.31 1.77 7.72
C LEU A 120 14.16 3.04 7.58
N TRP A 121 13.53 4.21 7.40
CA TRP A 121 14.23 5.50 7.28
C TRP A 121 14.90 5.93 8.56
N MET A 122 14.20 5.74 9.69
CA MET A 122 14.62 6.23 11.00
C MET A 122 15.41 5.19 11.79
N GLY A 123 15.59 3.97 11.26
CA GLY A 123 16.26 2.89 11.97
C GLY A 123 15.50 2.37 13.19
N LEU A 124 14.18 2.48 13.20
CA LEU A 124 13.34 2.02 14.31
C LEU A 124 13.16 0.51 14.23
N ASP A 125 13.54 -0.20 15.29
CA ASP A 125 13.49 -1.66 15.37
C ASP A 125 12.51 -2.18 16.44
N LYS A 126 11.93 -1.27 17.22
CA LYS A 126 10.97 -1.52 18.31
C LYS A 126 9.79 -0.55 18.23
N THR A 127 8.68 -0.90 18.88
CA THR A 127 7.44 -0.10 18.81
C THR A 127 7.50 1.15 19.68
N GLU A 128 8.21 1.11 20.80
CA GLU A 128 8.31 2.21 21.75
C GLU A 128 9.04 3.41 21.15
N VAL A 129 10.04 3.16 20.30
CA VAL A 129 10.81 4.21 19.64
C VAL A 129 10.05 4.91 18.51
N MET A 130 8.84 4.44 18.17
CA MET A 130 7.95 5.16 17.26
C MET A 130 7.23 6.33 17.93
N GLU A 131 6.99 6.26 19.25
CA GLU A 131 6.11 7.21 19.96
C GLU A 131 6.47 8.69 19.74
N PRO A 132 7.75 9.12 19.75
CA PRO A 132 8.10 10.52 19.52
C PRO A 132 7.66 11.06 18.16
N TYR A 133 7.48 10.20 17.15
CA TYR A 133 7.15 10.61 15.78
C TYR A 133 5.64 10.64 15.50
N ARG A 134 4.81 10.41 16.52
CA ARG A 134 3.35 10.40 16.39
C ARG A 134 2.84 11.81 16.09
N ALA A 135 1.97 11.92 15.09
CA ALA A 135 1.27 13.17 14.79
C ALA A 135 0.20 13.46 15.86
N GLY A 136 -0.10 14.75 16.07
CA GLY A 136 -1.14 15.19 17.00
C GLY A 136 -0.76 15.15 18.48
N LEU A 137 0.53 15.00 18.81
CA LEU A 137 1.03 15.27 20.15
C LEU A 137 0.96 16.77 20.44
N LYS A 138 0.42 17.15 21.61
CA LYS A 138 0.33 18.56 22.03
C LYS A 138 1.71 19.20 22.20
N THR A 139 2.70 18.40 22.59
CA THR A 139 4.11 18.76 22.79
C THR A 139 4.98 17.53 22.52
N GLY A 140 6.17 17.70 21.94
CA GLY A 140 7.17 16.64 21.85
C GLY A 140 7.09 15.72 20.62
N SER A 141 6.39 16.12 19.54
CA SER A 141 6.50 15.40 18.27
C SER A 141 7.85 15.73 17.62
N GLU A 142 8.65 14.71 17.36
CA GLU A 142 9.91 14.83 16.64
C GLU A 142 9.71 14.76 15.12
N PRO A 143 10.49 15.52 14.33
CA PRO A 143 10.39 15.46 12.88
C PRO A 143 10.94 14.13 12.34
N VAL A 144 10.22 13.55 11.38
CA VAL A 144 10.70 12.38 10.63
C VAL A 144 11.86 12.81 9.72
N ARG A 145 13.05 12.25 9.97
CA ARG A 145 14.27 12.51 9.18
C ARG A 145 14.41 11.43 8.10
N VAL A 146 14.20 11.82 6.84
CA VAL A 146 14.29 10.87 5.72
C VAL A 146 15.70 10.89 5.12
N PRO A 147 16.34 9.72 4.87
CA PRO A 147 17.62 9.67 4.18
C PRO A 147 17.51 10.20 2.74
N ALA A 148 18.65 10.51 2.12
CA ALA A 148 18.70 11.07 0.76
C ALA A 148 18.08 10.15 -0.30
N ASP A 149 18.30 8.84 -0.19
CA ASP A 149 17.68 7.81 -1.02
C ASP A 149 16.82 6.87 -0.16
N PRO A 150 15.57 7.26 0.15
CA PRO A 150 14.71 6.47 0.99
C PRO A 150 14.11 5.29 0.24
N ILE A 151 14.08 4.10 0.86
CA ILE A 151 13.21 3.02 0.41
C ILE A 151 11.76 3.50 0.40
N ARG A 152 11.04 3.24 -0.69
CA ARG A 152 9.64 3.62 -0.85
C ARG A 152 8.79 2.41 -1.17
N MET A 153 7.47 2.60 -1.25
CA MET A 153 6.55 1.53 -1.64
C MET A 153 5.78 1.78 -2.94
N VAL A 154 5.36 0.69 -3.56
CA VAL A 154 4.27 0.60 -4.54
C VAL A 154 3.09 -0.11 -3.88
N ALA A 155 1.86 0.36 -4.10
CA ALA A 155 0.66 -0.21 -3.50
C ALA A 155 -0.25 -0.84 -4.56
N ILE A 156 -0.67 -2.09 -4.35
CA ILE A 156 -1.74 -2.77 -5.07
C ILE A 156 -2.95 -2.83 -4.13
N SER A 157 -3.95 -1.98 -4.39
CA SER A 157 -5.12 -1.86 -3.54
C SER A 157 -6.16 -2.91 -3.85
N THR A 158 -6.54 -3.72 -2.86
CA THR A 158 -7.61 -4.73 -3.00
C THR A 158 -8.94 -4.27 -2.38
N THR A 159 -8.97 -3.09 -1.73
CA THR A 159 -10.17 -2.54 -1.10
C THR A 159 -10.58 -1.15 -1.58
N LEU A 160 -9.71 -0.40 -2.26
CA LEU A 160 -9.96 0.99 -2.65
C LEU A 160 -10.32 1.88 -1.44
N SER A 161 -9.56 1.75 -0.35
CA SER A 161 -9.82 2.43 0.92
C SER A 161 -9.42 3.91 0.94
N ALA A 162 -8.79 4.38 -0.14
CA ALA A 162 -8.13 5.67 -0.26
C ALA A 162 -6.88 5.89 0.61
N SER A 163 -6.51 4.96 1.50
CA SER A 163 -5.21 4.98 2.21
C SER A 163 -4.04 5.11 1.22
N GLU A 164 -4.11 4.46 0.06
CA GLU A 164 -3.12 4.56 -1.01
C GLU A 164 -2.87 5.98 -1.57
N PHE A 165 -3.72 6.97 -1.26
CA PHE A 165 -3.60 8.35 -1.74
C PHE A 165 -3.24 9.36 -0.62
N THR A 166 -3.03 8.90 0.62
CA THR A 166 -2.78 9.79 1.75
C THR A 166 -1.34 9.69 2.28
N PRO A 167 -0.77 10.81 2.77
CA PRO A 167 0.56 10.85 3.38
C PRO A 167 0.53 10.46 4.87
N ALA A 168 -0.49 9.73 5.31
CA ALA A 168 -0.70 9.36 6.71
C ALA A 168 -0.71 7.84 6.85
N ALA A 169 0.06 7.31 7.79
CA ALA A 169 0.01 5.92 8.23
C ALA A 169 -0.83 5.83 9.50
N GLY A 170 -2.02 5.23 9.40
CA GLY A 170 -2.83 4.91 10.57
C GLY A 170 -2.48 3.54 11.11
N VAL A 171 -1.78 3.46 12.25
CA VAL A 171 -1.48 2.20 12.94
C VAL A 171 -2.13 2.17 14.33
N THR A 172 -2.42 0.98 14.83
CA THR A 172 -3.00 0.81 16.18
C THR A 172 -1.87 0.46 17.15
N ASP A 173 -1.81 1.14 18.27
CA ASP A 173 -1.01 0.69 19.42
C ASP A 173 -1.84 -0.34 20.20
N SER A 174 -1.42 -1.61 20.14
CA SER A 174 -2.12 -2.71 20.81
C SER A 174 -2.06 -2.64 22.33
N SER A 175 -1.10 -1.91 22.92
CA SER A 175 -1.00 -1.76 24.38
C SER A 175 -2.04 -0.79 24.93
N THR A 176 -2.34 0.28 24.19
CA THR A 176 -3.29 1.32 24.60
C THR A 176 -4.64 1.24 23.87
N ASN A 177 -4.75 0.38 22.86
CA ASN A 177 -5.89 0.32 21.92
C ASN A 177 -6.19 1.65 21.24
N THR A 178 -5.17 2.51 21.05
CA THR A 178 -5.35 3.81 20.41
C THR A 178 -4.89 3.80 18.97
N LYS A 179 -5.62 4.51 18.10
CA LYS A 179 -5.20 4.73 16.71
C LYS A 179 -4.18 5.88 16.69
N GLN A 180 -2.97 5.54 16.31
CA GLN A 180 -1.87 6.47 16.14
C GLN A 180 -1.70 6.81 14.65
N THR A 181 -1.27 8.04 14.37
CA THR A 181 -1.03 8.49 13.01
C THR A 181 0.40 8.96 12.86
N PHE A 182 1.08 8.53 11.81
CA PHE A 182 2.40 9.01 11.42
C PHE A 182 2.31 9.67 10.05
N ILE A 183 2.88 10.87 9.90
CA ILE A 183 2.69 11.69 8.71
C ILE A 183 4.04 12.08 8.14
N HIS A 184 4.23 11.80 6.86
CA HIS A 184 5.33 12.36 6.09
C HIS A 184 4.97 12.40 4.60
N ARG A 185 5.38 13.46 3.88
CA ARG A 185 5.05 13.65 2.45
C ARG A 185 5.47 12.45 1.59
N LEU A 186 6.59 11.82 1.95
CA LEU A 186 7.14 10.67 1.25
C LEU A 186 6.52 9.34 1.70
N ILE A 187 5.66 9.29 2.72
CA ILE A 187 5.12 7.99 3.16
C ILE A 187 4.07 7.44 2.20
N VAL A 188 3.40 8.32 1.44
CA VAL A 188 2.46 7.95 0.37
C VAL A 188 3.13 6.99 -0.64
N PRO A 189 2.42 5.99 -1.19
CA PRO A 189 2.99 5.13 -2.22
C PRO A 189 3.53 5.96 -3.40
N ARG A 190 4.72 5.61 -3.91
CA ARG A 190 5.24 6.23 -5.14
C ARG A 190 4.32 5.94 -6.32
N SER A 191 3.76 4.73 -6.37
CA SER A 191 2.80 4.33 -7.39
C SER A 191 1.69 3.48 -6.79
N VAL A 192 0.48 3.70 -7.30
CA VAL A 192 -0.72 2.95 -6.91
C VAL A 192 -1.21 2.18 -8.12
N ILE A 193 -1.38 0.87 -7.96
CA ILE A 193 -1.86 -0.04 -8.98
C ILE A 193 -3.28 -0.46 -8.62
N LEU A 194 -4.20 -0.16 -9.54
CA LEU A 194 -5.61 -0.47 -9.47
C LEU A 194 -5.93 -1.56 -10.50
N ASP A 195 -5.83 -2.81 -10.05
CA ASP A 195 -6.18 -3.98 -10.84
C ASP A 195 -7.54 -4.53 -10.40
N PRO A 196 -8.58 -4.50 -11.26
CA PRO A 196 -9.89 -5.05 -10.94
C PRO A 196 -9.85 -6.50 -10.46
N GLU A 197 -8.98 -7.35 -11.01
CA GLU A 197 -8.89 -8.76 -10.61
C GLU A 197 -8.38 -8.92 -9.17
N SER A 198 -7.56 -7.98 -8.72
CA SER A 198 -7.05 -7.96 -7.34
C SER A 198 -8.14 -7.68 -6.30
N THR A 199 -9.33 -7.23 -6.73
CA THR A 199 -10.50 -6.99 -5.86
C THR A 199 -11.49 -8.16 -5.81
N LEU A 200 -11.38 -9.13 -6.72
CA LEU A 200 -12.36 -10.21 -6.89
C LEU A 200 -12.27 -11.30 -5.82
N ASP A 201 -11.12 -11.44 -5.18
CA ASP A 201 -10.86 -12.52 -4.20
C ASP A 201 -11.43 -12.25 -2.80
N ARG A 202 -12.48 -11.42 -2.72
CA ARG A 202 -13.17 -11.16 -1.45
C ARG A 202 -14.35 -12.09 -1.29
N ARG A 203 -14.41 -12.75 -0.13
CA ARG A 203 -15.66 -13.35 0.37
C ARG A 203 -16.74 -12.28 0.43
N THR A 204 -17.91 -12.60 -0.12
CA THR A 204 -19.05 -11.73 -0.48
C THR A 204 -19.68 -10.89 0.64
N GLY A 205 -19.17 -10.92 1.87
CA GLY A 205 -19.83 -10.36 3.06
C GLY A 205 -19.17 -9.13 3.73
N CYS A 206 -18.02 -8.64 3.27
CA CYS A 206 -17.21 -7.72 4.08
C CYS A 206 -17.26 -6.21 3.69
N PHE A 207 -18.04 -5.78 2.69
CA PHE A 207 -18.30 -4.35 2.46
C PHE A 207 -19.54 -4.13 1.57
N SER A 208 -20.24 -3.01 1.74
CA SER A 208 -21.41 -2.62 0.94
C SER A 208 -21.05 -2.54 -0.56
N ALA A 209 -21.47 -3.57 -1.29
CA ALA A 209 -21.14 -3.82 -2.70
C ALA A 209 -21.86 -2.88 -3.69
N ARG A 210 -21.77 -1.56 -3.53
CA ARG A 210 -22.24 -0.61 -4.56
C ARG A 210 -21.13 0.22 -5.19
N ALA A 211 -20.06 0.57 -4.47
CA ALA A 211 -18.99 1.39 -5.03
C ALA A 211 -18.11 0.58 -6.02
N SER A 212 -17.43 -0.47 -5.56
CA SER A 212 -16.49 -1.24 -6.40
C SER A 212 -17.18 -1.98 -7.55
N ALA A 213 -18.39 -2.51 -7.33
CA ALA A 213 -19.18 -3.15 -8.38
C ALA A 213 -19.62 -2.14 -9.45
N ARG A 214 -20.06 -0.92 -9.09
CA ARG A 214 -20.33 0.13 -10.08
C ARG A 214 -19.08 0.54 -10.83
N TRP A 215 -17.93 0.70 -10.15
CA TRP A 215 -16.67 1.04 -10.81
C TRP A 215 -16.22 -0.03 -11.80
N ILE A 216 -16.23 -1.31 -11.42
CA ILE A 216 -15.89 -2.43 -12.31
C ILE A 216 -16.88 -2.54 -13.49
N THR A 217 -18.17 -2.32 -13.25
CA THR A 217 -19.20 -2.37 -14.30
C THR A 217 -19.11 -1.17 -15.26
N GLN A 218 -18.83 0.03 -14.74
CA GLN A 218 -18.60 1.26 -15.53
C GLN A 218 -17.30 1.15 -16.36
N TRP A 219 -16.27 0.51 -15.80
CA TRP A 219 -15.00 0.28 -16.49
C TRP A 219 -15.13 -0.76 -17.61
N LYS A 220 -15.88 -1.86 -17.38
CA LYS A 220 -16.22 -2.82 -18.43
C LYS A 220 -17.14 -2.25 -19.52
N ALA A 221 -17.99 -1.27 -19.18
CA ALA A 221 -18.88 -0.63 -20.14
C ALA A 221 -18.16 0.32 -21.13
N THR A 222 -16.90 0.68 -20.86
CA THR A 222 -16.11 1.61 -21.68
C THR A 222 -14.95 0.97 -22.45
N ALA A 223 -14.70 -0.33 -22.25
CA ALA A 223 -13.71 -1.09 -23.03
C ALA A 223 -14.37 -1.80 -24.23
N PRO A 224 -13.76 -1.81 -25.43
CA PRO A 224 -14.30 -2.57 -26.56
C PRO A 224 -14.38 -4.06 -26.21
N ALA A 225 -15.53 -4.67 -26.50
CA ALA A 225 -15.87 -6.03 -26.08
C ALA A 225 -14.88 -7.06 -26.63
N VAL A 226 -14.08 -7.67 -25.75
CA VAL A 226 -13.30 -8.88 -26.04
C VAL A 226 -14.13 -10.10 -25.60
N PRO A 227 -14.41 -11.08 -26.47
CA PRO A 227 -15.23 -12.23 -26.10
C PRO A 227 -14.51 -13.14 -25.09
N ILE A 228 -15.04 -13.25 -23.88
CA ILE A 228 -14.56 -14.21 -22.87
C ILE A 228 -15.19 -15.57 -23.18
N ARG A 229 -14.36 -16.56 -23.54
CA ARG A 229 -14.77 -17.99 -23.53
C ARG A 229 -15.08 -18.39 -22.09
N ARG A 230 -16.35 -18.73 -21.83
CA ARG A 230 -16.79 -19.27 -20.52
C ARG A 230 -16.13 -20.63 -20.30
N PRO A 231 -15.46 -20.88 -19.15
CA PRO A 231 -15.11 -22.23 -18.75
C PRO A 231 -16.38 -23.04 -18.53
N SER A 232 -16.42 -24.26 -19.05
CA SER A 232 -17.51 -25.21 -18.86
C SER A 232 -17.74 -25.48 -17.38
N LEU A 233 -18.95 -25.19 -16.90
CA LEU A 233 -19.43 -25.58 -15.57
C LEU A 233 -19.37 -27.10 -15.43
N CYS A 234 -18.46 -27.59 -14.59
CA CYS A 234 -18.42 -28.97 -14.14
C CYS A 234 -19.67 -29.22 -13.28
N ARG A 235 -20.65 -29.96 -13.79
CA ARG A 235 -21.83 -30.41 -13.04
C ARG A 235 -21.39 -31.55 -12.12
N CYS A 236 -21.41 -31.34 -10.80
CA CYS A 236 -21.48 -32.44 -9.85
C CYS A 236 -22.88 -33.07 -9.95
N ARG A 237 -22.94 -34.35 -10.34
CA ARG A 237 -24.11 -35.22 -10.13
C ARG A 237 -23.87 -36.04 -8.85
N ALA A 238 -24.91 -36.19 -8.04
CA ALA A 238 -25.12 -37.42 -7.28
C ALA A 238 -25.76 -38.45 -8.22
#